data_AF-A0A928F3A6-F1
#
_entry.id   AF-A0A928F3A6-F1
#
_cell.length_a   1.000
_cell.length_b   1.000
_cell.length_c   1.000
_cell.angle_alpha   90.00
_cell.angle_beta   90.00
_cell.angle_gamma   90.00
#
_symmetry.space_group_name_H-M   'P 1'
#
loop_
_entity.id
_entity.type
_entity.pdbx_description
1 polymer ?
#
loop_
_entity_poly.entity_id
_entity_poly.type
_entity_poly.pdbx_seq_one_letter_code
_entity_poly.pdbx_strand_id
1 'polypeptide(L)'
;MFPKANSYAIYPAVVQANKETEMIIAPAERSFMLYEGEEYEVRVIPVDADYPSYSAPAAHVILHAVAKDGVLRFNYTFEGEMEYVVWLYYKEKKVQKMNVYALEKDLFDLIPLKGDFHGHSYRSDGKRDPVALAGHYREQGYDFFSLTDHNRYYPGNEIDEAYGGVDLGITRVRGEEVHPIGSVVHIVHVGGNTSVCEQYTDDPEGFYEAIKPYFQKIPANVPEKYHDRYAKCMWATDRIHAAGGIAIFAHPYWTPGSSQAHNVCQELARLLLTSGMFDAYELVGGMEQHGVNRSVALWGDLRAEQGLCIPVVGSSDVHAISTDYTFPHYFTVCFSKARENDAIIDAVKNGLSVAVEASGDDHDRVFRCYGNLRLVNYAHFLLQHYFLPMQRVCQGEGVAMRSYAMNDAPAELITLQVEQTRRFCARFFGKAEALLPDADIAAFVARARERQLKGPITCGSQIISEKITRRV
;
A
#
# COMPACT_ATOMS: atom_id res chain seq x y z
N MET A 1 4.24 -22.39 -7.45
CA MET A 1 3.85 -22.18 -8.87
C MET A 1 4.12 -20.72 -9.13
N PHE A 2 5.05 -20.33 -10.01
CA PHE A 2 5.26 -18.90 -10.30
C PHE A 2 3.91 -18.26 -10.64
N PRO A 3 3.56 -17.06 -10.13
CA PRO A 3 2.42 -16.35 -10.69
C PRO A 3 2.68 -16.30 -12.19
N LYS A 4 1.77 -16.90 -12.99
CA LYS A 4 1.95 -16.96 -14.44
C LYS A 4 2.30 -15.56 -14.89
N ALA A 5 3.45 -15.38 -15.55
CA ALA A 5 3.76 -14.11 -16.18
C ALA A 5 2.56 -13.79 -17.08
N ASN A 6 1.86 -12.69 -16.79
CA ASN A 6 0.71 -12.29 -17.57
C ASN A 6 1.23 -11.99 -18.98
N SER A 7 0.75 -12.73 -19.97
CA SER A 7 1.08 -12.55 -21.38
C SER A 7 0.63 -11.18 -21.90
N TYR A 8 -0.41 -10.63 -21.30
CA TYR A 8 -1.03 -9.36 -21.68
C TYR A 8 -1.27 -8.45 -20.46
N ALA A 9 -1.33 -7.15 -20.69
CA ALA A 9 -1.78 -6.14 -19.73
C ALA A 9 -2.87 -5.28 -20.37
N ILE A 10 -3.80 -4.79 -19.54
CA ILE A 10 -4.86 -3.86 -19.94
C ILE A 10 -4.55 -2.46 -19.42
N TYR A 11 -4.72 -1.45 -20.27
CA TYR A 11 -4.46 -0.05 -19.94
C TYR A 11 -5.62 0.84 -20.39
N PRO A 12 -6.03 1.80 -19.55
CA PRO A 12 -5.73 1.87 -18.12
C PRO A 12 -6.34 0.67 -17.35
N ALA A 13 -5.75 0.32 -16.20
CA ALA A 13 -6.31 -0.69 -15.30
C ALA A 13 -7.25 -0.08 -14.25
N VAL A 14 -7.24 1.24 -14.09
CA VAL A 14 -8.18 2.01 -13.27
C VAL A 14 -8.79 3.11 -14.13
N VAL A 15 -10.12 3.18 -14.13
CA VAL A 15 -10.90 4.12 -14.97
C VAL A 15 -11.87 4.93 -14.11
N GLN A 16 -12.34 6.04 -14.66
CA GLN A 16 -13.45 6.76 -14.07
C GLN A 16 -14.77 6.06 -14.44
N ALA A 17 -15.60 5.75 -13.45
CA ALA A 17 -16.91 5.14 -13.66
C ALA A 17 -17.82 6.03 -14.51
N ASN A 18 -18.72 5.39 -15.26
CA ASN A 18 -19.75 6.03 -16.10
C ASN A 18 -19.19 6.95 -17.19
N LYS A 19 -17.92 6.75 -17.59
CA LYS A 19 -17.25 7.49 -18.66
C LYS A 19 -16.70 6.54 -19.71
N GLU A 20 -16.99 6.82 -20.97
CA GLU A 20 -16.40 6.08 -22.09
C GLU A 20 -14.88 6.27 -22.08
N THR A 21 -14.15 5.15 -22.11
CA THR A 21 -12.69 5.11 -22.06
C THR A 21 -12.17 4.21 -23.16
N GLU A 22 -11.13 4.65 -23.88
CA GLU A 22 -10.38 3.78 -24.77
C GLU A 22 -9.52 2.83 -23.94
N MET A 23 -9.71 1.54 -24.16
CA MET A 23 -9.01 0.46 -23.50
C MET A 23 -8.03 -0.19 -24.48
N ILE A 24 -6.82 -0.49 -23.99
CA ILE A 24 -5.75 -1.10 -24.77
C ILE A 24 -5.33 -2.40 -24.08
N ILE A 25 -5.38 -3.52 -24.81
CA ILE A 25 -4.74 -4.77 -24.38
C ILE A 25 -3.41 -4.90 -25.12
N ALA A 26 -2.31 -4.85 -24.37
CA ALA A 26 -0.96 -4.88 -24.89
C ALA A 26 -0.19 -6.12 -24.42
N PRO A 27 0.70 -6.68 -25.23
CA PRO A 27 1.50 -7.85 -24.87
C PRO A 27 2.61 -7.47 -23.89
N ALA A 28 2.90 -8.34 -22.92
CA ALA A 28 4.03 -8.17 -22.00
C ALA A 28 5.39 -8.45 -22.68
N GLU A 29 5.38 -9.29 -23.72
CA GLU A 29 6.58 -9.68 -24.46
C GLU A 29 6.29 -9.86 -25.96
N ARG A 30 7.34 -9.84 -26.78
CA ARG A 30 7.25 -9.98 -28.24
C ARG A 30 6.53 -11.27 -28.69
N SER A 31 6.67 -12.36 -27.92
CA SER A 31 6.04 -13.65 -28.20
C SER A 31 4.52 -13.59 -28.17
N PHE A 32 3.95 -12.70 -27.35
CA PHE A 32 2.52 -12.55 -27.11
C PHE A 32 1.87 -11.46 -27.97
N MET A 33 2.57 -10.82 -28.91
CA MET A 33 1.92 -9.83 -29.78
C MET A 33 0.66 -10.39 -30.43
N LEU A 34 -0.42 -9.62 -30.52
CA LEU A 34 -1.66 -10.12 -31.10
C LEU A 34 -1.50 -10.30 -32.62
N TYR A 35 -2.23 -11.24 -33.22
CA TYR A 35 -2.07 -11.54 -34.65
C TYR A 35 -2.76 -10.48 -35.50
N GLU A 36 -1.97 -9.75 -36.30
CA GLU A 36 -2.46 -8.66 -37.15
C GLU A 36 -3.69 -9.05 -37.98
N GLY A 37 -4.73 -8.21 -37.94
CA GLY A 37 -5.98 -8.40 -38.67
C GLY A 37 -6.90 -9.50 -38.15
N GLU A 38 -6.51 -10.24 -37.11
CA GLU A 38 -7.38 -11.23 -36.49
C GLU A 38 -8.31 -10.59 -35.46
N GLU A 39 -9.52 -11.14 -35.39
CA GLU A 39 -10.51 -10.74 -34.40
C GLU A 39 -10.33 -11.50 -33.08
N TYR A 40 -10.49 -10.76 -31.99
CA TYR A 40 -10.48 -11.25 -30.63
C TYR A 40 -11.78 -10.84 -29.94
N GLU A 41 -12.22 -11.70 -29.03
CA GLU A 41 -13.41 -11.46 -28.24
C GLU A 41 -12.97 -11.01 -26.83
N VAL A 42 -13.52 -9.89 -26.36
CA VAL A 42 -13.29 -9.34 -25.03
C VAL A 42 -14.59 -9.42 -24.25
N ARG A 43 -14.60 -10.21 -23.17
CA ARG A 43 -15.75 -10.31 -22.27
C ARG A 43 -15.51 -9.47 -21.03
N VAL A 44 -16.42 -8.52 -20.76
CA VAL A 44 -16.38 -7.69 -19.56
C VAL A 44 -17.46 -8.15 -18.59
N ILE A 45 -17.06 -8.43 -17.35
CA ILE A 45 -17.89 -9.04 -16.31
C ILE A 45 -17.83 -8.16 -15.05
N PRO A 46 -18.91 -7.46 -14.67
CA PRO A 46 -18.99 -6.76 -13.38
C PRO A 46 -18.92 -7.75 -12.20
N VAL A 47 -18.02 -7.52 -11.24
CA VAL A 47 -17.82 -8.44 -10.10
C VAL A 47 -18.99 -8.40 -9.12
N ASP A 48 -19.59 -7.22 -8.92
CA ASP A 48 -20.69 -7.01 -7.97
C ASP A 48 -22.07 -6.90 -8.65
N ALA A 49 -22.22 -7.48 -9.85
CA ALA A 49 -23.53 -7.57 -10.48
C ALA A 49 -24.40 -8.65 -9.82
N ASP A 50 -25.71 -8.41 -9.85
CA ASP A 50 -26.69 -9.41 -9.44
C ASP A 50 -26.73 -10.56 -10.46
N TYR A 51 -26.51 -11.79 -9.98
CA TYR A 51 -26.51 -13.00 -10.79
C TYR A 51 -27.59 -13.96 -10.29
N PRO A 52 -28.70 -14.11 -11.02
CA PRO A 52 -29.80 -14.98 -10.59
C PRO A 52 -29.47 -16.48 -10.75
N SER A 53 -28.37 -16.85 -11.42
CA SER A 53 -27.94 -18.24 -11.60
C SER A 53 -26.43 -18.38 -11.77
N TYR A 54 -25.83 -19.28 -10.99
CA TYR A 54 -24.44 -19.70 -11.14
C TYR A 54 -24.18 -20.51 -12.43
N SER A 55 -25.22 -21.08 -13.04
CA SER A 55 -25.11 -21.92 -14.25
C SER A 55 -25.24 -21.12 -15.55
N ALA A 56 -25.71 -19.87 -15.48
CA ALA A 56 -25.89 -18.99 -16.62
C ALA A 56 -25.65 -17.51 -16.20
N PRO A 57 -24.39 -17.10 -15.96
CA PRO A 57 -24.07 -15.73 -15.57
C PRO A 57 -24.41 -14.77 -16.72
N ALA A 58 -25.58 -14.13 -16.63
CA ALA A 58 -26.15 -13.31 -17.69
C ALA A 58 -25.52 -11.91 -17.81
N ALA A 59 -24.92 -11.39 -16.74
CA ALA A 59 -24.27 -10.08 -16.76
C ALA A 59 -22.83 -10.18 -17.27
N HIS A 60 -22.67 -10.23 -18.59
CA HIS A 60 -21.40 -9.92 -19.25
C HIS A 60 -21.64 -9.28 -20.61
N VAL A 61 -20.78 -8.35 -20.98
CA VAL A 61 -20.77 -7.73 -22.31
C VAL A 61 -19.71 -8.41 -23.15
N ILE A 62 -20.03 -8.70 -24.41
CA ILE A 62 -19.10 -9.25 -25.39
C ILE A 62 -18.77 -8.15 -26.40
N LEU A 63 -17.49 -7.86 -26.53
CA LEU A 63 -16.94 -6.92 -27.50
C LEU A 63 -16.05 -7.68 -28.49
N HIS A 64 -16.01 -7.22 -29.73
CA HIS A 64 -15.12 -7.73 -30.77
C HIS A 64 -14.11 -6.65 -31.12
N ALA A 65 -12.82 -6.98 -31.05
CA ALA A 65 -11.74 -6.08 -31.38
C ALA A 65 -10.78 -6.76 -32.36
N VAL A 66 -10.34 -6.02 -33.38
CA VAL A 66 -9.39 -6.52 -34.37
C VAL A 66 -7.99 -6.07 -33.96
N ALA A 67 -7.06 -7.02 -33.92
CA ALA A 67 -5.69 -6.74 -33.54
C ALA A 67 -4.98 -5.92 -34.61
N LYS A 68 -4.33 -4.84 -34.17
CA LYS A 68 -3.54 -3.94 -35.01
C LYS A 68 -2.28 -3.52 -34.27
N ASP A 69 -1.13 -3.57 -34.94
CA ASP A 69 0.20 -3.27 -34.38
C ASP A 69 0.52 -4.17 -33.17
N GLY A 70 -0.01 -5.40 -33.18
CA GLY A 70 0.15 -6.38 -32.12
C GLY A 70 -0.59 -6.08 -30.80
N VAL A 71 -1.53 -5.13 -30.80
CA VAL A 71 -2.39 -4.78 -29.65
C VAL A 71 -3.88 -4.81 -30.03
N LEU A 72 -4.77 -4.80 -29.03
CA LEU A 72 -6.20 -4.60 -29.22
C LEU A 72 -6.61 -3.25 -28.63
N ARG A 73 -7.50 -2.56 -29.32
CA ARG A 73 -8.14 -1.32 -28.85
C ARG A 73 -9.64 -1.46 -28.93
N PHE A 74 -10.35 -0.98 -27.91
CA PHE A 74 -11.80 -0.93 -27.88
C PHE A 74 -12.25 0.18 -26.92
N ASN A 75 -13.42 0.78 -27.17
CA ASN A 75 -14.02 1.72 -26.23
C ASN A 75 -15.04 0.99 -25.37
N TYR A 76 -15.08 1.33 -24.08
CA TYR A 76 -16.08 0.81 -23.17
C TYR A 76 -16.41 1.81 -22.06
N THR A 77 -17.65 1.76 -21.57
CA THR A 77 -18.09 2.51 -20.40
C THR A 77 -18.33 1.52 -19.26
N PHE A 78 -17.55 1.66 -18.18
CA PHE A 78 -17.70 0.85 -16.98
C PHE A 78 -18.72 1.51 -16.05
N GLU A 79 -19.92 0.93 -15.94
CA GLU A 79 -21.07 1.50 -15.22
C GLU A 79 -21.03 1.23 -13.71
N GLY A 80 -20.87 2.29 -12.92
CA GLY A 80 -20.76 2.24 -11.46
C GLY A 80 -19.34 1.91 -10.96
N GLU A 81 -19.11 2.21 -9.68
CA GLU A 81 -17.84 1.94 -9.02
C GLU A 81 -17.76 0.48 -8.56
N MET A 82 -16.90 -0.30 -9.20
CA MET A 82 -16.61 -1.70 -8.85
C MET A 82 -15.38 -2.22 -9.61
N GLU A 83 -14.98 -3.44 -9.28
CA GLU A 83 -14.08 -4.24 -10.10
C GLU A 83 -14.82 -4.91 -11.26
N TYR A 84 -14.16 -5.00 -12.42
CA TYR A 84 -14.58 -5.75 -13.58
C TYR A 84 -13.51 -6.76 -13.97
N VAL A 85 -13.95 -7.99 -14.22
CA VAL A 85 -13.13 -9.01 -14.85
C VAL A 85 -13.21 -8.86 -16.37
N VAL A 86 -12.05 -8.80 -17.02
CA VAL A 86 -11.92 -8.73 -18.47
C VAL A 86 -11.27 -10.01 -18.97
N TRP A 87 -12.02 -10.84 -19.69
CA TRP A 87 -11.47 -12.03 -20.33
C TRP A 87 -11.16 -11.77 -21.81
N LEU A 88 -9.95 -12.12 -22.21
CA LEU A 88 -9.55 -12.19 -23.61
C LEU A 88 -9.78 -13.59 -24.16
N TYR A 89 -10.41 -13.68 -25.32
CA TYR A 89 -10.67 -14.89 -26.07
C TYR A 89 -10.15 -14.78 -27.50
N TYR A 90 -9.72 -15.91 -28.05
CA TYR A 90 -9.35 -16.04 -29.44
C TYR A 90 -9.81 -17.39 -29.98
N LYS A 91 -10.68 -17.38 -30.99
CA LYS A 91 -11.30 -18.58 -31.57
C LYS A 91 -11.88 -19.51 -30.50
N GLU A 92 -12.74 -18.94 -29.66
CA GLU A 92 -13.44 -19.61 -28.53
C GLU A 92 -12.53 -20.07 -27.36
N LYS A 93 -11.20 -19.94 -27.48
CA LYS A 93 -10.27 -20.30 -26.41
C LYS A 93 -10.06 -19.13 -25.45
N LYS A 94 -10.17 -19.39 -24.14
CA LYS A 94 -9.76 -18.46 -23.08
C LYS A 94 -8.26 -18.23 -23.16
N VAL A 95 -7.86 -16.97 -23.35
CA VAL A 95 -6.45 -16.56 -23.43
C VAL A 95 -5.96 -16.13 -22.05
N GLN A 96 -6.54 -15.06 -21.51
CA GLN A 96 -6.11 -14.49 -20.24
C GLN A 96 -7.26 -13.76 -19.53
N LYS A 97 -7.25 -13.85 -18.19
CA LYS A 97 -8.04 -13.00 -17.30
C LYS A 97 -7.23 -11.74 -16.95
N MET A 98 -7.87 -10.59 -17.08
CA MET A 98 -7.40 -9.29 -16.59
C MET A 98 -8.48 -8.66 -15.72
N ASN A 99 -8.15 -7.57 -15.04
CA ASN A 99 -9.05 -6.89 -14.13
C ASN A 99 -8.91 -5.39 -14.34
N VAL A 100 -10.02 -4.67 -14.27
CA VAL A 100 -10.11 -3.20 -14.33
C VAL A 100 -10.96 -2.74 -13.15
N TYR A 101 -10.59 -1.65 -12.50
CA TYR A 101 -11.43 -1.05 -11.45
C TYR A 101 -11.99 0.29 -11.92
N ALA A 102 -13.30 0.47 -11.85
CA ALA A 102 -13.94 1.76 -12.14
C ALA A 102 -14.21 2.50 -10.83
N LEU A 103 -13.89 3.79 -10.77
CA LEU A 103 -14.01 4.63 -9.59
C LEU A 103 -14.92 5.82 -9.83
N GLU A 104 -15.73 6.18 -8.83
CA GLU A 104 -16.32 7.51 -8.80
C GLU A 104 -15.23 8.58 -8.67
N LYS A 105 -15.58 9.81 -9.10
CA LYS A 105 -14.62 10.89 -9.32
C LYS A 105 -13.78 11.22 -8.07
N ASP A 106 -14.37 11.20 -6.89
CA ASP A 106 -13.72 11.58 -5.64
C ASP A 106 -12.54 10.65 -5.28
N LEU A 107 -12.67 9.35 -5.53
CA LEU A 107 -11.59 8.37 -5.28
C LEU A 107 -10.66 8.23 -6.49
N PHE A 108 -11.16 8.42 -7.72
CA PHE A 108 -10.36 8.42 -8.94
C PHE A 108 -9.27 9.51 -8.96
N ASP A 109 -9.55 10.68 -8.36
CA ASP A 109 -8.62 11.79 -8.29
C ASP A 109 -7.51 11.59 -7.24
N LEU A 110 -7.63 10.59 -6.36
CA LEU A 110 -6.65 10.29 -5.32
C LEU A 110 -5.55 9.33 -5.82
N ILE A 111 -4.42 9.36 -5.12
CA ILE A 111 -3.27 8.51 -5.35
C ILE A 111 -3.26 7.42 -4.27
N PRO A 112 -3.37 6.13 -4.63
CA PRO A 112 -3.16 5.06 -3.68
C PRO A 112 -1.66 4.93 -3.37
N LEU A 113 -1.33 4.96 -2.09
CA LEU A 113 0.02 4.88 -1.55
C LEU A 113 0.11 3.73 -0.56
N LYS A 114 1.12 2.87 -0.71
CA LYS A 114 1.49 1.90 0.33
C LYS A 114 2.43 2.59 1.32
N GLY A 115 2.15 2.52 2.60
CA GLY A 115 3.00 3.16 3.59
C GLY A 115 3.01 2.52 4.97
N ASP A 116 3.94 3.00 5.79
CA ASP A 116 4.14 2.59 7.17
C ASP A 116 4.29 3.81 8.07
N PHE A 117 3.60 3.83 9.20
CA PHE A 117 3.71 4.93 10.16
C PHE A 117 4.56 4.60 11.37
N HIS A 118 5.04 3.35 11.51
CA HIS A 118 5.74 2.90 12.71
C HIS A 118 6.95 2.05 12.34
N GLY A 119 8.15 2.53 12.66
CA GLY A 119 9.39 1.80 12.41
C GLY A 119 10.60 2.38 13.14
N HIS A 120 11.55 1.50 13.47
CA HIS A 120 12.67 1.78 14.36
C HIS A 120 14.02 1.56 13.69
N SER A 121 14.97 2.45 13.99
CA SER A 121 16.37 2.34 13.58
C SER A 121 17.27 1.99 14.77
N TYR A 122 18.57 1.81 14.54
CA TYR A 122 19.53 1.67 15.64
C TYR A 122 19.71 2.95 16.45
N ARG A 123 19.07 4.06 16.04
CA ARG A 123 18.94 5.24 16.88
C ARG A 123 17.94 5.03 18.02
N SER A 124 17.19 3.95 18.09
CA SER A 124 16.53 3.52 19.33
C SER A 124 16.85 2.06 19.63
N ASP A 125 15.97 1.14 19.30
CA ASP A 125 16.09 -0.30 19.55
C ASP A 125 15.90 -1.16 18.28
N GLY A 126 15.76 -0.52 17.12
CA GLY A 126 15.90 -1.16 15.82
C GLY A 126 17.35 -1.54 15.50
N LYS A 127 17.55 -2.24 14.38
CA LYS A 127 18.89 -2.75 13.97
C LYS A 127 19.46 -2.09 12.73
N ARG A 128 18.67 -1.28 12.02
CA ARG A 128 19.03 -0.73 10.71
C ARG A 128 19.37 0.74 10.82
N ASP A 129 20.25 1.18 9.93
CA ASP A 129 20.58 2.59 9.76
C ASP A 129 19.39 3.36 9.18
N PRO A 130 19.07 4.59 9.65
CA PRO A 130 17.97 5.39 9.13
C PRO A 130 17.95 5.52 7.60
N VAL A 131 19.11 5.83 7.01
CA VAL A 131 19.27 6.07 5.58
C VAL A 131 19.13 4.78 4.79
N ALA A 132 19.70 3.68 5.30
CA ALA A 132 19.56 2.36 4.69
C ALA A 132 18.13 1.79 4.81
N LEU A 133 17.44 2.06 5.92
CA LEU A 133 16.08 1.60 6.16
C LEU A 133 15.10 2.19 5.15
N ALA A 134 15.27 3.46 4.74
CA ALA A 134 14.50 4.07 3.66
C ALA A 134 14.58 3.26 2.36
N GLY A 135 15.79 2.81 1.99
CA GLY A 135 16.00 1.95 0.83
C GLY A 135 15.33 0.59 0.98
N HIS A 136 15.35 -0.01 2.16
CA HIS A 136 14.65 -1.28 2.42
C HIS A 136 13.12 -1.17 2.35
N TYR A 137 12.53 -0.08 2.85
CA TYR A 137 11.12 0.21 2.61
C TYR A 137 10.82 0.30 1.11
N ARG A 138 11.68 0.99 0.36
CA ARG A 138 11.49 1.13 -1.07
C ARG A 138 11.61 -0.19 -1.83
N GLU A 139 12.53 -1.07 -1.44
CA GLU A 139 12.65 -2.44 -1.97
C GLU A 139 11.35 -3.26 -1.79
N GLN A 140 10.55 -2.93 -0.77
CA GLN A 140 9.26 -3.56 -0.48
C GLN A 140 8.06 -2.83 -1.11
N GLY A 141 8.32 -1.86 -2.00
CA GLY A 141 7.30 -1.11 -2.72
C GLY A 141 6.53 -0.14 -1.84
N TYR A 142 7.14 0.39 -0.78
CA TYR A 142 6.52 1.48 -0.03
C TYR A 142 6.67 2.80 -0.78
N ASP A 143 5.60 3.60 -0.77
CA ASP A 143 5.54 4.97 -1.30
C ASP A 143 5.81 6.00 -0.21
N PHE A 144 5.58 5.65 1.06
CA PHE A 144 5.99 6.45 2.21
C PHE A 144 6.34 5.60 3.42
N PHE A 145 7.09 6.16 4.35
CA PHE A 145 7.30 5.59 5.68
C PHE A 145 7.54 6.70 6.71
N SER A 146 7.34 6.39 7.98
CA SER A 146 7.77 7.24 9.11
C SER A 146 8.85 6.52 9.90
N LEU A 147 9.92 7.24 10.24
CA LEU A 147 10.88 6.75 11.22
C LEU A 147 10.48 7.31 12.57
N THR A 148 10.08 6.42 13.48
CA THR A 148 9.44 6.77 14.75
C THR A 148 10.23 6.21 15.92
N ASP A 149 11.53 6.44 15.92
CA ASP A 149 12.41 5.97 16.98
C ASP A 149 11.91 6.40 18.37
N HIS A 150 12.00 5.49 19.34
CA HIS A 150 11.56 5.70 20.72
C HIS A 150 12.16 6.98 21.31
N ASN A 151 11.29 7.94 21.63
CA ASN A 151 11.64 9.24 22.20
C ASN A 151 12.67 10.05 21.41
N ARG A 152 12.79 9.84 20.10
CA ARG A 152 13.81 10.50 19.27
C ARG A 152 13.25 10.92 17.91
N TYR A 153 13.22 12.23 17.68
CA TYR A 153 12.74 12.83 16.43
C TYR A 153 13.84 13.04 15.39
N TYR A 154 15.06 13.39 15.83
CA TYR A 154 16.19 13.69 14.94
C TYR A 154 16.60 12.59 13.95
N PRO A 155 16.42 11.27 14.19
CA PRO A 155 16.88 10.24 13.25
C PRO A 155 16.28 10.39 11.85
N GLY A 156 15.07 10.95 11.74
CA GLY A 156 14.45 11.29 10.46
C GLY A 156 15.24 12.31 9.65
N ASN A 157 15.95 13.23 10.31
CA ASN A 157 16.75 14.27 9.65
C ASN A 157 18.00 13.69 8.98
N GLU A 158 18.55 12.57 9.49
CA GLU A 158 19.69 11.89 8.85
C GLU A 158 19.35 11.43 7.43
N ILE A 159 18.08 11.05 7.20
CA ILE A 159 17.59 10.66 5.87
C ILE A 159 17.54 11.89 4.95
N ASP A 160 17.01 13.01 5.44
CA ASP A 160 16.92 14.26 4.67
C ASP A 160 18.29 14.80 4.29
N GLU A 161 19.25 14.72 5.23
CA GLU A 161 20.64 15.12 4.99
C GLU A 161 21.31 14.22 3.96
N ALA A 162 21.16 12.90 4.09
CA ALA A 162 21.81 11.94 3.20
C ALA A 162 21.28 12.01 1.76
N TYR A 163 19.96 12.17 1.58
CA TYR A 163 19.32 12.26 0.26
C TYR A 163 19.02 13.71 -0.16
N GLY A 164 19.64 14.70 0.48
CA GLY A 164 19.45 16.11 0.16
C GLY A 164 19.72 16.39 -1.32
N GLY A 165 18.70 16.84 -2.04
CA GLY A 165 18.78 17.14 -3.49
C GLY A 165 18.66 15.92 -4.41
N VAL A 166 18.39 14.72 -3.87
CA VAL A 166 18.11 13.51 -4.65
C VAL A 166 16.60 13.32 -4.75
N ASP A 167 16.09 13.12 -5.96
CA ASP A 167 14.68 12.82 -6.19
C ASP A 167 14.39 11.35 -5.84
N LEU A 168 13.64 11.13 -4.76
CA LEU A 168 13.27 9.80 -4.28
C LEU A 168 11.83 9.44 -4.71
N GLY A 169 11.59 8.14 -4.94
CA GLY A 169 10.25 7.60 -5.16
C GLY A 169 9.51 7.25 -3.86
N ILE A 170 10.10 7.53 -2.70
CA ILE A 170 9.53 7.32 -1.37
C ILE A 170 9.50 8.62 -0.58
N THR A 171 8.39 8.86 0.12
CA THR A 171 8.19 10.02 1.00
C THR A 171 8.50 9.66 2.44
N ARG A 172 9.34 10.45 3.10
CA ARG A 172 9.47 10.38 4.55
C ARG A 172 8.36 11.23 5.18
N VAL A 173 7.49 10.59 5.94
CA VAL A 173 6.56 11.28 6.85
C VAL A 173 7.31 11.51 8.16
N ARG A 174 7.32 12.75 8.65
CA ARG A 174 8.03 13.11 9.88
C ARG A 174 7.40 12.41 11.06
N GLY A 175 8.19 12.00 12.06
CA GLY A 175 7.62 11.39 13.25
C GLY A 175 8.63 10.99 14.30
N GLU A 176 8.09 10.50 15.41
CA GLU A 176 8.76 9.91 16.57
C GLU A 176 7.72 9.04 17.29
N GLU A 177 8.15 8.11 18.14
CA GLU A 177 7.22 7.44 19.05
C GLU A 177 7.35 8.03 20.45
N VAL A 178 6.25 8.60 20.93
CA VAL A 178 6.16 9.36 22.18
C VAL A 178 5.70 8.44 23.29
N HIS A 179 6.54 8.27 24.30
CA HIS A 179 6.19 7.62 25.56
C HIS A 179 6.65 8.51 26.73
N PRO A 180 5.75 9.40 27.23
CA PRO A 180 6.07 10.33 28.31
C PRO A 180 6.61 9.61 29.55
N ILE A 181 7.40 10.30 30.36
CA ILE A 181 8.18 9.69 31.47
C ILE A 181 7.31 8.74 32.32
N GLY A 182 7.72 7.48 32.39
CA GLY A 182 7.06 6.43 33.17
C GLY A 182 5.73 5.92 32.60
N SER A 183 5.32 6.34 31.40
CA SER A 183 4.19 5.78 30.67
C SER A 183 4.57 4.48 29.97
N VAL A 184 3.65 3.51 29.98
CA VAL A 184 3.71 2.29 29.16
C VAL A 184 2.81 2.38 27.92
N VAL A 185 2.11 3.51 27.76
CA VAL A 185 1.29 3.78 26.58
C VAL A 185 2.17 4.40 25.52
N HIS A 186 2.18 3.76 24.36
CA HIS A 186 2.91 4.16 23.17
C HIS A 186 2.01 5.02 22.29
N ILE A 187 2.54 6.15 21.80
CA ILE A 187 1.81 7.08 20.94
C ILE A 187 2.70 7.43 19.76
N VAL A 188 2.30 7.02 18.57
CA VAL A 188 3.02 7.35 17.35
C VAL A 188 2.64 8.77 16.94
N HIS A 189 3.63 9.66 16.95
CA HIS A 189 3.52 11.02 16.45
C HIS A 189 4.00 11.04 15.00
N VAL A 190 3.12 11.41 14.07
CA VAL A 190 3.51 11.59 12.66
C VAL A 190 2.99 12.89 12.07
N GLY A 191 3.71 13.43 11.10
CA GLY A 191 3.37 14.65 10.36
C GLY A 191 3.88 15.96 10.96
N GLY A 192 4.14 16.00 12.27
CA GLY A 192 4.50 17.23 12.96
C GLY A 192 5.86 17.78 12.55
N ASN A 193 6.13 19.03 12.95
CA ASN A 193 7.33 19.78 12.58
C ASN A 193 8.40 19.83 13.67
N THR A 194 8.05 19.49 14.91
CA THR A 194 8.91 19.62 16.09
C THR A 194 8.75 18.42 17.01
N SER A 195 9.81 18.05 17.73
CA SER A 195 9.74 16.97 18.70
C SER A 195 8.85 17.31 19.91
N VAL A 196 8.06 16.33 20.31
CA VAL A 196 7.34 16.27 21.59
C VAL A 196 8.23 15.61 22.65
N CYS A 197 9.03 14.62 22.27
CA CYS A 197 9.87 13.87 23.21
C CYS A 197 10.95 14.75 23.83
N GLU A 198 11.57 15.62 23.03
CA GLU A 198 12.59 16.58 23.50
C GLU A 198 12.09 17.46 24.65
N GLN A 199 10.78 17.74 24.71
CA GLN A 199 10.20 18.54 25.80
C GLN A 199 10.30 17.89 27.18
N TYR A 200 10.40 16.55 27.26
CA TYR A 200 10.59 15.85 28.55
C TYR A 200 11.92 15.12 28.65
N THR A 201 12.63 14.84 27.56
CA THR A 201 14.00 14.32 27.64
C THR A 201 14.98 15.42 28.06
N ASP A 202 14.75 16.66 27.60
CA ASP A 202 15.66 17.77 27.86
C ASP A 202 15.27 18.57 29.11
N ASP A 203 13.97 18.59 29.45
CA ASP A 203 13.44 19.23 30.66
C ASP A 203 12.43 18.35 31.43
N PRO A 204 12.90 17.29 32.13
CA PRO A 204 12.02 16.43 32.93
C PRO A 204 11.22 17.17 34.01
N GLU A 205 11.81 18.20 34.64
CA GLU A 205 11.13 18.97 35.70
C GLU A 205 10.01 19.83 35.13
N GLY A 206 10.27 20.54 34.01
CA GLY A 206 9.27 21.31 33.29
C GLY A 206 8.11 20.44 32.79
N PHE A 207 8.38 19.21 32.35
CA PHE A 207 7.33 18.25 32.00
C PHE A 207 6.38 17.96 33.17
N TYR A 208 6.89 17.72 34.38
CA TYR A 208 6.05 17.45 35.55
C TYR A 208 5.19 18.65 35.95
N GLU A 209 5.64 19.88 35.70
CA GLU A 209 4.81 21.08 35.87
C GLU A 209 3.75 21.18 34.75
N ALA A 210 4.14 20.94 33.51
CA ALA A 210 3.28 21.05 32.32
C ALA A 210 2.11 20.05 32.32
N ILE A 211 2.26 18.90 32.99
CA ILE A 211 1.21 17.89 33.07
C ILE A 211 0.17 18.18 34.16
N LYS A 212 0.47 18.98 35.19
CA LYS A 212 -0.46 19.25 36.32
C LYS A 212 -1.85 19.73 35.87
N PRO A 213 -2.00 20.64 34.88
CA PRO A 213 -3.32 21.07 34.41
C PRO A 213 -4.14 19.94 33.77
N TYR A 214 -3.50 18.89 33.25
CA TYR A 214 -4.18 17.77 32.61
C TYR A 214 -4.93 16.88 33.59
N PHE A 215 -4.41 16.73 34.81
CA PHE A 215 -5.10 15.98 35.88
C PHE A 215 -6.48 16.59 36.22
N GLN A 216 -6.65 17.90 36.06
CA GLN A 216 -7.92 18.58 36.29
C GLN A 216 -8.91 18.44 35.12
N LYS A 217 -8.45 17.98 33.96
CA LYS A 217 -9.27 17.77 32.75
C LYS A 217 -9.72 16.33 32.59
N ILE A 218 -9.28 15.41 33.46
CA ILE A 218 -9.63 14.00 33.37
C ILE A 218 -11.15 13.84 33.55
N PRO A 219 -11.86 13.17 32.61
CA PRO A 219 -13.28 12.89 32.76
C PRO A 219 -13.59 12.05 34.00
N ALA A 220 -14.72 12.34 34.65
CA ALA A 220 -15.11 11.68 35.91
C ALA A 220 -15.30 10.16 35.80
N ASN A 221 -15.55 9.63 34.59
CA ASN A 221 -15.69 8.21 34.33
C ASN A 221 -14.35 7.46 34.18
N VAL A 222 -13.21 8.16 34.24
CA VAL A 222 -11.88 7.53 34.21
C VAL A 222 -11.48 7.15 35.65
N PRO A 223 -11.27 5.85 35.96
CA PRO A 223 -10.81 5.40 37.26
C PRO A 223 -9.46 6.01 37.68
N GLU A 224 -9.30 6.31 38.97
CA GLU A 224 -8.08 6.91 39.56
C GLU A 224 -6.79 6.16 39.18
N LYS A 225 -6.84 4.82 39.15
CA LYS A 225 -5.73 3.94 38.72
C LYS A 225 -5.20 4.20 37.30
N TYR A 226 -5.94 4.95 36.49
CA TYR A 226 -5.56 5.33 35.12
C TYR A 226 -5.24 6.82 34.98
N HIS A 227 -5.43 7.65 36.01
CA HIS A 227 -5.31 9.11 35.89
C HIS A 227 -3.96 9.56 35.36
N ASP A 228 -2.86 9.00 35.87
CA ASP A 228 -1.51 9.32 35.41
C ASP A 228 -1.31 9.03 33.91
N ARG A 229 -1.64 7.80 33.48
CA ARG A 229 -1.52 7.39 32.07
C ARG A 229 -2.44 8.20 31.16
N TYR A 230 -3.66 8.48 31.60
CA TYR A 230 -4.63 9.26 30.83
C TYR A 230 -4.18 10.72 30.66
N ALA A 231 -3.75 11.38 31.74
CA ALA A 231 -3.22 12.74 31.69
C ALA A 231 -1.98 12.83 30.79
N LYS A 232 -1.08 11.83 30.83
CA LYS A 232 0.10 11.76 29.95
C LYS A 232 -0.30 11.62 28.48
N CYS A 233 -1.31 10.80 28.17
CA CYS A 233 -1.84 10.69 26.82
C CYS A 233 -2.44 12.01 26.34
N MET A 234 -3.26 12.68 27.18
CA MET A 234 -3.84 13.99 26.83
C MET A 234 -2.75 15.05 26.61
N TRP A 235 -1.71 15.07 27.44
CA TRP A 235 -0.59 16.00 27.26
C TRP A 235 0.14 15.71 25.96
N ALA A 236 0.47 14.45 25.69
CA ALA A 236 1.21 14.05 24.50
C ALA A 236 0.42 14.37 23.22
N THR A 237 -0.86 14.00 23.15
CA THR A 237 -1.71 14.27 21.98
C THR A 237 -1.88 15.77 21.74
N ASP A 238 -2.11 16.57 22.79
CA ASP A 238 -2.15 18.02 22.69
C ASP A 238 -0.82 18.63 22.18
N ARG A 239 0.33 18.05 22.56
CA ARG A 239 1.65 18.51 22.05
C ARG A 239 1.89 18.08 20.61
N ILE A 240 1.47 16.88 20.24
CA ILE A 240 1.51 16.38 18.86
C ILE A 240 0.70 17.28 17.94
N HIS A 241 -0.53 17.62 18.34
CA HIS A 241 -1.37 18.56 17.58
C HIS A 241 -0.76 19.95 17.50
N ALA A 242 -0.14 20.44 18.58
CA ALA A 242 0.58 21.72 18.56
C ALA A 242 1.80 21.72 17.61
N ALA A 243 2.43 20.55 17.41
CA ALA A 243 3.49 20.37 16.42
C ALA A 243 2.97 20.27 14.97
N GLY A 244 1.64 20.22 14.78
CA GLY A 244 0.99 20.03 13.48
C GLY A 244 0.88 18.57 13.04
N GLY A 245 1.21 17.62 13.92
CA GLY A 245 1.12 16.19 13.66
C GLY A 245 -0.25 15.60 14.02
N ILE A 246 -0.35 14.29 13.83
CA ILE A 246 -1.44 13.45 14.34
C ILE A 246 -0.92 12.45 15.35
N ALA A 247 -1.76 12.13 16.32
CA ALA A 247 -1.49 11.14 17.35
C ALA A 247 -2.18 9.83 17.00
N ILE A 248 -1.38 8.80 16.77
CA ILE A 248 -1.84 7.43 16.50
C ILE A 248 -1.71 6.62 17.78
N PHE A 249 -2.81 5.98 18.20
CA PHE A 249 -2.79 5.09 19.36
C PHE A 249 -2.14 3.76 18.96
N ALA A 250 -0.93 3.51 19.45
CA ALA A 250 -0.10 2.38 19.03
C ALA A 250 -0.38 1.12 19.86
N HIS A 251 -0.40 -0.02 19.16
CA HIS A 251 -0.42 -1.40 19.65
C HIS A 251 -0.72 -1.64 21.16
N PRO A 252 -1.97 -1.46 21.63
CA PRO A 252 -2.31 -1.55 23.06
C PRO A 252 -2.30 -2.97 23.65
N TYR A 253 -2.19 -4.00 22.82
CA TYR A 253 -2.14 -5.41 23.25
C TYR A 253 -0.74 -6.02 23.08
N TRP A 254 0.29 -5.20 22.89
CA TRP A 254 1.67 -5.66 22.88
C TRP A 254 2.05 -6.24 24.24
N THR A 255 2.75 -7.38 24.23
CA THR A 255 3.25 -8.02 25.44
C THR A 255 4.77 -7.87 25.50
N PRO A 256 5.31 -6.93 26.31
CA PRO A 256 6.75 -6.77 26.44
C PRO A 256 7.40 -8.08 26.88
N GLY A 257 8.58 -8.43 26.35
CA GLY A 257 9.24 -9.70 26.69
C GLY A 257 9.59 -9.87 28.18
N SER A 258 9.63 -8.77 28.94
CA SER A 258 9.79 -8.75 30.40
C SER A 258 8.48 -8.86 31.19
N SER A 259 7.34 -8.93 30.51
CA SER A 259 5.99 -8.91 31.06
C SER A 259 5.17 -10.11 30.58
N GLN A 260 4.24 -10.58 31.41
CA GLN A 260 3.20 -11.54 31.01
C GLN A 260 1.86 -10.86 30.75
N ALA A 261 1.82 -9.52 30.82
CA ALA A 261 0.64 -8.70 30.64
C ALA A 261 0.85 -7.70 29.49
N HIS A 262 -0.27 -7.32 28.85
CA HIS A 262 -0.30 -6.28 27.82
C HIS A 262 0.16 -4.93 28.39
N ASN A 263 0.85 -4.13 27.59
CA ASN A 263 1.25 -2.76 27.94
C ASN A 263 0.04 -1.89 28.28
N VAL A 264 -1.10 -2.07 27.58
CA VAL A 264 -2.37 -1.41 27.90
C VAL A 264 -3.47 -2.45 28.14
N CYS A 265 -4.10 -2.40 29.32
CA CYS A 265 -5.24 -3.27 29.57
C CYS A 265 -6.47 -2.81 28.76
N GLN A 266 -7.38 -3.74 28.46
CA GLN A 266 -8.57 -3.48 27.64
C GLN A 266 -9.46 -2.33 28.18
N GLU A 267 -9.58 -2.20 29.49
CA GLU A 267 -10.35 -1.12 30.12
C GLU A 267 -9.75 0.26 29.78
N LEU A 268 -8.43 0.40 29.89
CA LEU A 268 -7.73 1.64 29.55
C LEU A 268 -7.75 1.89 28.03
N ALA A 269 -7.53 0.86 27.21
CA ALA A 269 -7.59 0.99 25.75
C ALA A 269 -8.96 1.52 25.29
N ARG A 270 -10.06 1.02 25.88
CA ARG A 270 -11.41 1.54 25.61
C ARG A 270 -11.54 3.02 26.01
N LEU A 271 -11.09 3.40 27.20
CA LEU A 271 -11.16 4.79 27.67
C LEU A 271 -10.34 5.76 26.78
N LEU A 272 -9.19 5.31 26.29
CA LEU A 272 -8.32 6.11 25.42
C LEU A 272 -8.92 6.26 24.02
N LEU A 273 -9.41 5.19 23.41
CA LEU A 273 -10.02 5.24 22.07
C LEU A 273 -11.31 6.08 22.04
N THR A 274 -12.11 6.06 23.11
CA THR A 274 -13.39 6.80 23.16
C THR A 274 -13.24 8.24 23.66
N SER A 275 -12.03 8.65 24.04
CA SER A 275 -11.75 10.00 24.53
C SER A 275 -11.85 11.09 23.47
N GLY A 276 -11.69 10.72 22.18
CA GLY A 276 -11.53 11.68 21.07
C GLY A 276 -10.15 12.35 20.98
N MET A 277 -9.16 11.92 21.77
CA MET A 277 -7.82 12.54 21.76
C MET A 277 -6.86 12.01 20.68
N PHE A 278 -7.14 10.83 20.13
CA PHE A 278 -6.33 10.21 19.07
C PHE A 278 -6.98 10.41 17.70
N ASP A 279 -6.16 10.70 16.70
CA ASP A 279 -6.62 10.90 15.32
C ASP A 279 -6.79 9.58 14.56
N ALA A 280 -6.00 8.56 14.92
CA ALA A 280 -6.07 7.24 14.31
C ALA A 280 -5.69 6.13 15.30
N TYR A 281 -6.09 4.92 14.95
CA TYR A 281 -5.76 3.70 15.68
C TYR A 281 -4.84 2.80 14.85
N GLU A 282 -3.69 2.43 15.40
CA GLU A 282 -2.88 1.36 14.84
C GLU A 282 -3.56 0.02 15.11
N LEU A 283 -4.39 -0.39 14.15
CA LEU A 283 -5.29 -1.51 14.30
C LEU A 283 -4.53 -2.83 14.24
N VAL A 284 -3.54 -2.91 13.35
CA VAL A 284 -2.73 -4.11 13.09
C VAL A 284 -1.26 -3.70 12.99
N GLY A 285 -0.34 -4.47 13.58
CA GLY A 285 1.06 -4.06 13.73
C GLY A 285 1.51 -4.02 15.18
N GLY A 286 2.83 -4.02 15.44
CA GLY A 286 3.44 -3.84 16.77
C GLY A 286 3.04 -4.85 17.85
N MET A 287 2.35 -5.94 17.48
CA MET A 287 1.80 -6.93 18.40
C MET A 287 1.85 -8.31 17.77
N GLU A 288 1.94 -9.32 18.62
CA GLU A 288 1.75 -10.68 18.18
C GLU A 288 0.31 -10.89 17.68
N GLN A 289 0.10 -11.95 16.89
CA GLN A 289 -1.19 -12.25 16.27
C GLN A 289 -2.37 -12.25 17.24
N HIS A 290 -2.17 -12.72 18.47
CA HIS A 290 -3.23 -12.73 19.48
C HIS A 290 -3.58 -11.31 19.99
N GLY A 291 -2.62 -10.39 20.02
CA GLY A 291 -2.85 -8.97 20.30
C GLY A 291 -3.59 -8.29 19.14
N VAL A 292 -3.19 -8.56 17.90
CA VAL A 292 -3.89 -8.09 16.69
C VAL A 292 -5.35 -8.56 16.67
N ASN A 293 -5.63 -9.83 16.99
CA ASN A 293 -7.01 -10.34 17.06
C ASN A 293 -7.87 -9.57 18.08
N ARG A 294 -7.31 -9.22 19.24
CA ARG A 294 -8.00 -8.44 20.26
C ARG A 294 -8.21 -6.99 19.83
N SER A 295 -7.21 -6.41 19.15
CA SER A 295 -7.28 -5.07 18.57
C SER A 295 -8.43 -4.95 17.57
N VAL A 296 -8.51 -5.88 16.62
CA VAL A 296 -9.59 -5.92 15.61
C VAL A 296 -10.96 -6.15 16.25
N ALA A 297 -11.06 -7.05 17.23
CA ALA A 297 -12.30 -7.29 17.95
C ALA A 297 -12.76 -6.05 18.73
N LEU A 298 -11.85 -5.37 19.44
CA LEU A 298 -12.13 -4.13 20.16
C LEU A 298 -12.64 -3.04 19.21
N TRP A 299 -11.99 -2.85 18.07
CA TRP A 299 -12.44 -1.89 17.06
C TRP A 299 -13.84 -2.21 16.54
N GLY A 300 -14.14 -3.49 16.30
CA GLY A 300 -15.47 -3.96 15.93
C GLY A 300 -16.54 -3.62 16.99
N ASP A 301 -16.26 -3.92 18.25
CA ASP A 301 -17.16 -3.60 19.38
C ASP A 301 -17.40 -2.09 19.48
N LEU A 302 -16.35 -1.27 19.43
CA LEU A 302 -16.48 0.20 19.53
C LEU A 302 -17.33 0.78 18.40
N ARG A 303 -17.23 0.24 17.18
CA ARG A 303 -18.09 0.63 16.06
C ARG A 303 -19.53 0.21 16.27
N ALA A 304 -19.77 -1.03 16.72
CA ALA A 304 -21.11 -1.58 16.89
C ALA A 304 -21.86 -0.98 18.08
N GLU A 305 -21.18 -0.79 19.21
CA GLU A 305 -21.76 -0.35 20.48
C GLU A 305 -21.86 1.17 20.59
N GLN A 306 -20.87 1.90 20.05
CA GLN A 306 -20.71 3.35 20.27
C GLN A 306 -20.71 4.17 18.98
N GLY A 307 -20.76 3.52 17.81
CA GLY A 307 -20.67 4.21 16.52
C GLY A 307 -19.33 4.92 16.30
N LEU A 308 -18.27 4.55 17.04
CA LEU A 308 -16.97 5.22 16.97
C LEU A 308 -16.27 4.90 15.64
N CYS A 309 -16.19 5.89 14.75
CA CYS A 309 -15.53 5.77 13.45
C CYS A 309 -14.12 6.39 13.48
N ILE A 310 -13.24 5.88 14.33
CA ILE A 310 -11.82 6.30 14.33
C ILE A 310 -11.12 5.78 13.07
N PRO A 311 -10.33 6.62 12.35
CA PRO A 311 -9.45 6.16 11.28
C PRO A 311 -8.51 5.05 11.74
N VAL A 312 -8.17 4.13 10.85
CA VAL A 312 -7.30 3.00 11.16
C VAL A 312 -6.10 2.95 10.23
N VAL A 313 -4.96 2.56 10.80
CA VAL A 313 -3.71 2.31 10.08
C VAL A 313 -3.18 0.93 10.44
N GLY A 314 -2.41 0.37 9.53
CA GLY A 314 -1.54 -0.78 9.80
C GLY A 314 -0.09 -0.33 9.71
N SER A 315 0.74 -0.78 10.64
CA SER A 315 2.15 -0.43 10.68
C SER A 315 2.99 -1.67 10.95
N SER A 316 4.27 -1.65 10.55
CA SER A 316 5.12 -2.80 10.86
C SER A 316 5.63 -2.76 12.29
N ASP A 317 5.97 -1.57 12.82
CA ASP A 317 6.77 -1.48 14.05
C ASP A 317 8.11 -2.22 13.87
N VAL A 318 8.75 -1.98 12.70
CA VAL A 318 9.93 -2.76 12.30
C VAL A 318 11.12 -2.49 13.20
N HIS A 319 11.69 -3.55 13.76
CA HIS A 319 12.96 -3.50 14.48
C HIS A 319 14.09 -4.22 13.72
N ALA A 320 13.73 -5.17 12.84
CA ALA A 320 14.69 -5.96 12.07
C ALA A 320 14.09 -6.52 10.77
N ILE A 321 14.80 -6.47 9.65
CA ILE A 321 14.21 -6.86 8.35
C ILE A 321 14.00 -8.37 8.18
N SER A 322 14.82 -9.22 8.81
CA SER A 322 14.83 -10.67 8.55
C SER A 322 14.29 -11.53 9.70
N THR A 323 14.08 -10.94 10.87
CA THR A 323 13.58 -11.65 12.07
C THR A 323 12.28 -11.10 12.57
N ASP A 324 11.83 -9.98 12.00
CA ASP A 324 10.56 -9.39 12.34
C ASP A 324 9.48 -9.99 11.45
N TYR A 325 8.40 -10.44 12.06
CA TYR A 325 7.28 -11.04 11.35
C TYR A 325 6.31 -9.97 10.83
N THR A 326 6.45 -8.72 11.28
CA THR A 326 5.55 -7.64 10.91
C THR A 326 5.99 -6.88 9.66
N PHE A 327 7.28 -6.72 9.42
CA PHE A 327 7.80 -6.13 8.18
C PHE A 327 8.09 -7.21 7.13
N PRO A 328 7.65 -7.07 5.87
CA PRO A 328 6.85 -5.99 5.26
C PRO A 328 5.34 -6.31 5.23
N HIS A 329 4.86 -7.08 6.21
CA HIS A 329 3.57 -7.74 6.23
C HIS A 329 2.42 -6.88 6.74
N TYR A 330 2.68 -5.91 7.61
CA TYR A 330 1.68 -4.99 8.16
C TYR A 330 1.96 -3.59 7.66
N PHE A 331 0.96 -2.96 7.06
CA PHE A 331 1.11 -1.65 6.43
C PHE A 331 -0.25 -0.99 6.19
N THR A 332 -0.20 0.25 5.71
CA THR A 332 -1.38 1.04 5.35
C THR A 332 -1.45 1.25 3.84
N VAL A 333 -2.64 1.10 3.27
CA VAL A 333 -2.97 1.69 1.97
C VAL A 333 -3.69 3.02 2.22
N CYS A 334 -3.06 4.12 1.84
CA CYS A 334 -3.55 5.48 2.03
C CYS A 334 -3.96 6.09 0.68
N PHE A 335 -5.11 6.75 0.62
CA PHE A 335 -5.60 7.43 -0.59
C PHE A 335 -5.41 8.94 -0.45
N SER A 336 -4.29 9.44 -0.96
CA SER A 336 -3.84 10.82 -0.74
C SER A 336 -3.94 11.67 -2.01
N LYS A 337 -4.13 12.98 -1.85
CA LYS A 337 -4.10 13.95 -2.97
C LYS A 337 -2.69 14.16 -3.53
N ALA A 338 -1.64 13.94 -2.71
CA ALA A 338 -0.25 14.14 -3.09
C ALA A 338 0.69 13.18 -2.33
N ARG A 339 1.92 13.01 -2.84
CA ARG A 339 2.98 12.21 -2.21
C ARG A 339 3.81 13.08 -1.27
N GLU A 340 3.13 13.70 -0.32
CA GLU A 340 3.71 14.71 0.56
C GLU A 340 3.21 14.48 1.98
N ASN A 341 4.06 14.83 2.97
CA ASN A 341 3.78 14.65 4.39
C ASN A 341 2.35 15.09 4.75
N ASP A 342 2.01 16.35 4.49
CA ASP A 342 0.74 16.94 4.96
C ASP A 342 -0.48 16.32 4.25
N ALA A 343 -0.34 15.97 2.97
CA ALA A 343 -1.42 15.33 2.22
C ALA A 343 -1.69 13.89 2.71
N ILE A 344 -0.64 13.14 3.06
CA ILE A 344 -0.77 11.78 3.61
C ILE A 344 -1.46 11.84 4.98
N ILE A 345 -1.06 12.78 5.83
CA ILE A 345 -1.65 12.96 7.15
C ILE A 345 -3.12 13.41 7.04
N ASP A 346 -3.43 14.36 6.16
CA ASP A 346 -4.81 14.79 5.89
C ASP A 346 -5.67 13.61 5.43
N ALA A 347 -5.16 12.75 4.54
CA ALA A 347 -5.89 11.57 4.10
C ALA A 347 -6.24 10.62 5.25
N VAL A 348 -5.29 10.33 6.16
CA VAL A 348 -5.55 9.49 7.33
C VAL A 348 -6.59 10.11 8.26
N LYS A 349 -6.49 11.41 8.56
CA LYS A 349 -7.48 12.11 9.41
C LYS A 349 -8.89 12.05 8.85
N ASN A 350 -9.03 12.03 7.54
CA ASN A 350 -10.30 11.92 6.84
C ASN A 350 -10.77 10.46 6.64
N GLY A 351 -10.09 9.49 7.25
CA GLY A 351 -10.46 8.06 7.15
C GLY A 351 -10.20 7.45 5.78
N LEU A 352 -9.33 8.07 4.96
CA LEU A 352 -8.93 7.58 3.63
C LEU A 352 -7.76 6.60 3.72
N SER A 353 -7.87 5.64 4.64
CA SER A 353 -6.85 4.63 4.91
C SER A 353 -7.47 3.24 5.10
N VAL A 354 -6.70 2.22 4.73
CA VAL A 354 -7.00 0.81 4.97
C VAL A 354 -5.79 0.18 5.65
N ALA A 355 -6.01 -0.41 6.82
CA ALA A 355 -5.01 -1.18 7.53
C ALA A 355 -4.92 -2.59 6.90
N VAL A 356 -3.72 -3.07 6.61
CA VAL A 356 -3.50 -4.33 5.89
C VAL A 356 -2.57 -5.26 6.66
N GLU A 357 -2.97 -6.52 6.76
CA GLU A 357 -2.13 -7.65 7.15
C GLU A 357 -1.92 -8.53 5.92
N ALA A 358 -0.66 -8.84 5.59
CA ALA A 358 -0.28 -9.76 4.54
C ALA A 358 0.42 -10.99 5.12
N SER A 359 -0.03 -12.18 4.72
CA SER A 359 0.60 -13.45 5.10
C SER A 359 0.92 -14.28 3.87
N GLY A 360 1.82 -15.25 4.00
CA GLY A 360 2.28 -16.07 2.89
C GLY A 360 3.48 -15.47 2.15
N ASP A 361 3.95 -16.19 1.14
CA ASP A 361 5.06 -15.78 0.26
C ASP A 361 4.54 -15.07 -1.00
N ASP A 362 5.40 -14.84 -1.98
CA ASP A 362 5.01 -14.22 -3.26
C ASP A 362 4.07 -15.09 -4.12
N HIS A 363 3.89 -16.37 -3.79
CA HIS A 363 3.06 -17.31 -4.53
C HIS A 363 1.64 -17.39 -3.96
N ASP A 364 1.52 -17.46 -2.64
CA ASP A 364 0.25 -17.66 -1.93
C ASP A 364 -0.07 -16.48 -1.00
N ARG A 365 0.33 -15.26 -1.38
CA ARG A 365 0.11 -14.05 -0.57
C ARG A 365 -1.39 -13.82 -0.37
N VAL A 366 -1.79 -13.74 0.90
CA VAL A 366 -3.16 -13.43 1.32
C VAL A 366 -3.16 -12.12 2.10
N PHE A 367 -4.16 -11.28 1.83
CA PHE A 367 -4.34 -9.99 2.50
C PHE A 367 -5.62 -9.99 3.34
N ARG A 368 -5.55 -9.46 4.56
CA ARG A 368 -6.70 -9.02 5.36
C ARG A 368 -6.70 -7.50 5.40
N CYS A 369 -7.81 -6.90 5.01
CA CYS A 369 -7.94 -5.45 4.86
C CYS A 369 -9.03 -4.94 5.82
N TYR A 370 -8.73 -3.88 6.55
CA TYR A 370 -9.62 -3.32 7.57
C TYR A 370 -9.81 -1.82 7.33
N GLY A 371 -11.06 -1.38 7.24
CA GLY A 371 -11.41 0.01 6.96
C GLY A 371 -12.84 0.16 6.44
N ASN A 372 -13.11 1.27 5.77
CA ASN A 372 -14.38 1.47 5.04
C ASN A 372 -14.50 0.45 3.89
N LEU A 373 -15.67 -0.19 3.73
CA LEU A 373 -15.89 -1.23 2.71
C LEU A 373 -15.54 -0.76 1.29
N ARG A 374 -15.90 0.47 0.93
CA ARG A 374 -15.60 1.07 -0.37
C ARG A 374 -14.09 1.12 -0.62
N LEU A 375 -13.33 1.56 0.37
CA LEU A 375 -11.86 1.62 0.31
C LEU A 375 -11.24 0.22 0.34
N VAL A 376 -11.80 -0.70 1.11
CA VAL A 376 -11.34 -2.11 1.18
C VAL A 376 -11.48 -2.80 -0.18
N ASN A 377 -12.60 -2.60 -0.88
CA ASN A 377 -12.80 -3.16 -2.22
C ASN A 377 -11.71 -2.70 -3.19
N TYR A 378 -11.42 -1.39 -3.20
CA TYR A 378 -10.39 -0.84 -4.07
C TYR A 378 -8.97 -1.23 -3.63
N ALA A 379 -8.66 -1.19 -2.33
CA ALA A 379 -7.39 -1.63 -1.80
C ALA A 379 -7.11 -3.10 -2.15
N HIS A 380 -8.11 -3.97 -2.09
CA HIS A 380 -7.96 -5.38 -2.47
C HIS A 380 -7.54 -5.54 -3.93
N PHE A 381 -8.19 -4.84 -4.85
CA PHE A 381 -7.79 -4.79 -6.26
C PHE A 381 -6.35 -4.31 -6.43
N LEU A 382 -5.96 -3.22 -5.75
CA LEU A 382 -4.62 -2.66 -5.82
C LEU A 382 -3.56 -3.62 -5.28
N LEU A 383 -3.83 -4.33 -4.19
CA LEU A 383 -2.92 -5.31 -3.60
C LEU A 383 -2.62 -6.47 -4.56
N GLN A 384 -3.63 -6.91 -5.32
CA GLN A 384 -3.49 -8.00 -6.28
C GLN A 384 -2.87 -7.57 -7.60
N HIS A 385 -3.21 -6.38 -8.10
CA HIS A 385 -2.93 -6.00 -9.48
C HIS A 385 -1.93 -4.84 -9.64
N TYR A 386 -1.74 -4.02 -8.61
CA TYR A 386 -0.89 -2.83 -8.66
C TYR A 386 0.36 -2.94 -7.78
N PHE A 387 0.20 -3.16 -6.48
CA PHE A 387 1.29 -3.07 -5.51
C PHE A 387 2.34 -4.18 -5.68
N LEU A 388 1.93 -5.41 -6.06
CA LEU A 388 2.86 -6.50 -6.31
C LEU A 388 3.78 -6.24 -7.52
N PRO A 389 3.28 -5.88 -8.72
CA PRO A 389 4.15 -5.43 -9.80
C PRO A 389 4.97 -4.18 -9.45
N MET A 390 4.38 -3.21 -8.74
CA MET A 390 5.05 -1.98 -8.32
C MET A 390 6.27 -2.27 -7.44
N GLN A 391 6.15 -3.18 -6.47
CA GLN A 391 7.26 -3.63 -5.65
C GLN A 391 8.45 -4.14 -6.49
N ARG A 392 8.20 -4.94 -7.53
CA ARG A 392 9.27 -5.46 -8.41
C ARG A 392 10.01 -4.35 -9.13
N VAL A 393 9.31 -3.29 -9.54
CA VAL A 393 9.93 -2.12 -10.17
C VAL A 393 10.76 -1.34 -9.14
N CYS A 394 10.28 -1.22 -7.91
CA CYS A 394 10.94 -0.45 -6.85
C CYS A 394 12.15 -1.15 -6.21
N GLN A 395 12.30 -2.47 -6.38
CA GLN A 395 13.46 -3.22 -5.89
C GLN A 395 14.79 -2.59 -6.35
N GLY A 396 14.88 -2.21 -7.63
CA GLY A 396 16.07 -1.55 -8.17
C GLY A 396 16.32 -0.18 -7.53
N GLU A 397 15.26 0.58 -7.27
CA GLU A 397 15.33 1.89 -6.63
C GLU A 397 15.88 1.80 -5.20
N GLY A 398 15.31 0.92 -4.38
CA GLY A 398 15.74 0.77 -2.99
C GLY A 398 17.18 0.22 -2.85
N VAL A 399 17.61 -0.67 -3.75
CA VAL A 399 19.02 -1.10 -3.82
C VAL A 399 19.92 0.07 -4.19
N ALA A 400 19.54 0.88 -5.19
CA ALA A 400 20.30 2.07 -5.60
C ALA A 400 20.41 3.10 -4.47
N MET A 401 19.34 3.31 -3.71
CA MET A 401 19.33 4.17 -2.52
C MET A 401 20.38 3.71 -1.49
N ARG A 402 20.45 2.42 -1.17
CA ARG A 402 21.43 1.90 -0.22
C ARG A 402 22.87 1.95 -0.74
N SER A 403 23.10 1.70 -2.03
CA SER A 403 24.42 1.89 -2.63
C SER A 403 24.86 3.36 -2.62
N TYR A 404 23.94 4.28 -2.92
CA TYR A 404 24.21 5.72 -2.84
C TYR A 404 24.56 6.18 -1.42
N ALA A 405 23.82 5.70 -0.40
CA ALA A 405 24.10 6.00 1.01
C ALA A 405 25.51 5.57 1.45
N MET A 406 26.09 4.58 0.78
CA MET A 406 27.45 4.08 1.03
C MET A 406 28.50 4.68 0.09
N ASN A 407 28.13 5.67 -0.74
CA ASN A 407 28.97 6.26 -1.79
C ASN A 407 29.46 5.26 -2.87
N ASP A 408 28.70 4.19 -3.12
CA ASP A 408 29.01 3.14 -4.10
C ASP A 408 28.25 3.32 -5.43
N ALA A 409 27.21 4.16 -5.44
CA ALA A 409 26.45 4.51 -6.64
C ALA A 409 26.15 6.01 -6.70
N PRO A 410 26.03 6.59 -7.91
CA PRO A 410 25.71 8.00 -8.07
C PRO A 410 24.18 8.22 -8.01
N ALA A 411 23.74 9.45 -7.71
CA ALA A 411 22.33 9.81 -7.55
C ALA A 411 21.49 9.60 -8.83
N GLU A 412 22.13 9.66 -10.01
CA GLU A 412 21.51 9.41 -11.31
C GLU A 412 20.95 7.99 -11.40
N LEU A 413 21.54 7.01 -10.71
CA LEU A 413 21.01 5.65 -10.68
C LEU A 413 19.64 5.62 -9.99
N ILE A 414 19.47 6.35 -8.89
CA ILE A 414 18.18 6.48 -8.19
C ILE A 414 17.18 7.18 -9.10
N THR A 415 17.57 8.30 -9.72
CA THR A 415 16.71 9.10 -10.60
C THR A 415 16.12 8.26 -11.73
N LEU A 416 16.93 7.44 -12.40
CA LEU A 416 16.48 6.55 -13.47
C LEU A 416 15.49 5.48 -12.99
N GLN A 417 15.70 4.93 -11.79
CA GLN A 417 14.78 3.95 -11.19
C GLN A 417 13.45 4.60 -10.80
N VAL A 418 13.49 5.81 -10.23
CA VAL A 418 12.29 6.60 -9.91
C VAL A 418 11.48 6.92 -11.16
N GLU A 419 12.12 7.33 -12.25
CA GLU A 419 11.45 7.57 -13.53
C GLU A 419 10.76 6.30 -14.06
N GLN A 420 11.42 5.15 -13.97
CA GLN A 420 10.85 3.86 -14.37
C GLN A 420 9.59 3.55 -13.56
N THR A 421 9.64 3.74 -12.24
CA THR A 421 8.48 3.55 -11.36
C THR A 421 7.34 4.51 -11.70
N ARG A 422 7.63 5.81 -11.86
CA ARG A 422 6.61 6.82 -12.18
C ARG A 422 5.92 6.54 -13.51
N ARG A 423 6.66 6.09 -14.54
CA ARG A 423 6.09 5.67 -15.82
C ARG A 423 5.19 4.45 -15.67
N PHE A 424 5.59 3.46 -14.87
CA PHE A 424 4.74 2.31 -14.56
C PHE A 424 3.41 2.74 -13.92
N CYS A 425 3.47 3.54 -12.84
CA CYS A 425 2.28 4.04 -12.17
C CYS A 425 1.39 4.85 -13.11
N ALA A 426 1.96 5.78 -13.86
CA ALA A 426 1.19 6.65 -14.76
C ALA A 426 0.43 5.83 -15.83
N ARG A 427 1.04 4.78 -16.39
CA ARG A 427 0.34 3.89 -17.35
C ARG A 427 -0.78 3.10 -16.70
N PHE A 428 -0.55 2.55 -15.51
CA PHE A 428 -1.56 1.78 -14.79
C PHE A 428 -2.85 2.58 -14.56
N PHE A 429 -2.72 3.86 -14.20
CA PHE A 429 -3.84 4.78 -13.96
C PHE A 429 -4.26 5.61 -15.19
N GLY A 430 -3.77 5.32 -16.39
CA GLY A 430 -4.15 6.06 -17.61
C GLY A 430 -3.68 7.51 -17.67
N LYS A 431 -2.68 7.88 -16.86
CA LYS A 431 -2.03 9.21 -16.84
C LYS A 431 -0.85 9.31 -17.81
N ALA A 432 -0.50 8.22 -18.48
CA ALA A 432 0.49 8.16 -19.55
C ALA A 432 0.08 7.13 -20.60
N GLU A 433 0.59 7.28 -21.83
CA GLU A 433 0.32 6.34 -22.92
C GLU A 433 0.78 4.91 -22.60
N ALA A 434 0.00 3.93 -23.03
CA ALA A 434 0.36 2.51 -22.93
C ALA A 434 1.71 2.24 -23.62
N LEU A 435 2.46 1.27 -23.11
CA LEU A 435 3.67 0.82 -23.79
C LEU A 435 3.28 -0.03 -25.00
N LEU A 436 3.35 0.56 -26.19
CA LEU A 436 3.04 -0.12 -27.43
C LEU A 436 4.31 -0.75 -28.03
N PRO A 437 4.17 -1.89 -28.72
CA PRO A 437 5.27 -2.42 -29.52
C PRO A 437 5.73 -1.39 -30.56
N ASP A 438 7.04 -1.19 -30.65
CA ASP A 438 7.63 -0.38 -31.70
C ASP A 438 7.37 -0.99 -33.10
N ALA A 439 7.27 -0.16 -34.14
CA ALA A 439 6.98 -0.60 -35.50
C ALA A 439 8.02 -1.60 -36.02
N ASP A 440 9.30 -1.44 -35.69
CA ASP A 440 10.37 -2.37 -36.07
C ASP A 440 10.22 -3.70 -35.34
N ILE A 441 9.79 -3.67 -34.08
CA ILE A 441 9.47 -4.88 -33.29
C ILE A 441 8.29 -5.61 -33.92
N ALA A 442 7.21 -4.90 -34.24
CA ALA A 442 6.02 -5.47 -34.87
C ALA A 442 6.36 -6.13 -36.22
N ALA A 443 7.12 -5.44 -37.06
CA ALA A 443 7.57 -5.96 -38.34
C ALA A 443 8.48 -7.17 -38.18
N PHE A 444 9.39 -7.16 -37.20
CA PHE A 444 10.24 -8.32 -36.88
C PHE A 444 9.42 -9.53 -36.46
N VAL A 445 8.47 -9.36 -35.54
CA VAL A 445 7.63 -10.46 -35.02
C VAL A 445 6.75 -11.04 -36.12
N ALA A 446 6.18 -10.20 -36.99
CA ALA A 446 5.41 -10.66 -38.15
C ALA A 446 6.25 -11.56 -39.07
N ARG A 447 7.46 -11.12 -39.45
CA ARG A 447 8.39 -11.91 -40.27
C ARG A 447 8.81 -13.22 -39.58
N ALA A 448 9.07 -13.17 -38.28
CA ALA A 448 9.45 -14.34 -37.50
C ALA A 448 8.33 -15.38 -37.44
N ARG A 449 7.08 -14.93 -37.22
CA ARG A 449 5.88 -15.79 -37.21
C ARG A 449 5.60 -16.41 -38.57
N GLU A 450 5.73 -15.66 -39.65
CA GLU A 450 5.55 -16.20 -40.99
C GLU A 450 6.55 -17.32 -41.28
N ARG A 451 7.83 -17.13 -40.92
CA ARG A 451 8.85 -18.18 -41.03
C ARG A 451 8.53 -19.38 -40.14
N GLN A 452 8.06 -19.15 -38.92
CA GLN A 452 7.68 -20.22 -37.99
C GLN A 452 6.52 -21.06 -38.52
N LEU A 453 5.48 -20.43 -39.08
CA LEU A 453 4.31 -21.10 -39.65
C LEU A 453 4.66 -21.88 -40.93
N LYS A 454 5.66 -21.43 -41.69
CA LYS A 454 6.19 -22.12 -42.88
C LYS A 454 7.31 -23.12 -42.57
N GLY A 455 7.76 -23.20 -41.32
CA GLY A 455 8.86 -24.06 -40.89
C GLY A 455 8.48 -25.55 -40.88
N PRO A 456 9.46 -26.47 -41.00
CA PRO A 456 9.18 -27.89 -40.94
C PRO A 456 8.64 -28.29 -39.55
N ILE A 457 7.56 -29.07 -39.54
CA ILE A 457 7.04 -29.69 -38.33
C ILE A 457 8.01 -30.83 -37.95
N THR A 458 8.75 -30.67 -36.86
CA THR A 458 9.68 -31.69 -36.37
C THR A 458 8.99 -32.67 -35.42
N CYS A 459 9.51 -33.89 -35.27
CA CYS A 459 8.95 -34.90 -34.36
C CYS A 459 8.84 -34.40 -32.90
N GLY A 460 9.76 -33.53 -32.46
CA GLY A 460 9.69 -32.88 -31.14
C GLY A 460 8.56 -31.85 -31.03
N SER A 461 8.21 -31.16 -32.12
CA SER A 461 7.09 -30.21 -32.16
C SER A 461 5.72 -30.89 -32.25
N GLN A 462 5.64 -32.14 -32.74
CA GLN A 462 4.38 -32.90 -32.83
C GLN A 462 3.88 -33.44 -31.48
N ILE A 463 4.77 -33.70 -30.53
CA ILE A 463 4.42 -34.25 -29.20
C ILE A 463 3.71 -33.20 -28.33
N ILE A 464 3.91 -31.90 -28.62
CA ILE A 464 3.39 -30.77 -27.82
C ILE A 464 2.44 -29.87 -28.62
N SER A 465 2.31 -30.05 -29.94
CA SER A 465 1.47 -29.17 -30.77
C SER A 465 0.64 -29.94 -31.80
N GLU A 466 -0.69 -29.81 -31.68
CA GLU A 466 -1.60 -30.07 -32.80
C GLU A 466 -1.32 -29.01 -33.88
N LYS A 467 -0.35 -29.30 -34.76
CA LYS A 467 0.32 -28.36 -35.67
C LYS A 467 1.06 -27.26 -34.89
N ILE A 468 2.04 -26.61 -35.50
CA ILE A 468 2.63 -25.35 -35.01
C ILE A 468 1.52 -24.29 -35.02
N THR A 469 0.57 -24.43 -34.11
CA THR A 469 -0.61 -23.60 -33.99
C THR A 469 -0.14 -22.32 -33.35
N ARG A 470 -0.63 -21.21 -33.92
CA ARG A 470 -0.53 -19.87 -33.35
C ARG A 470 -0.59 -19.99 -31.82
N ARG A 471 0.55 -19.84 -31.13
CA ARG A 471 0.54 -19.79 -29.66
C ARG A 471 -0.30 -18.58 -29.30
N VAL A 472 -1.36 -18.82 -28.55
CA VAL A 472 -2.32 -17.80 -28.10
C VAL A 472 -1.95 -17.41 -26.68
#